data_AF-A0A0G1RLF7-F1
#
_entry.id   AF-A0A0G1RLF7-F1
#
_cell.length_a   1.000
_cell.length_b   1.000
_cell.length_c   1.000
_cell.angle_alpha   90.00
_cell.angle_beta   90.00
_cell.angle_gamma   90.00
#
_symmetry.space_group_name_H-M   'P 1'
#
loop_
_entity.id
_entity.type
_entity.pdbx_description
1 polymer ?
#
loop_
_entity_poly.entity_id
_entity_poly.type
_entity_poly.pdbx_seq_one_letter_code
_entity_poly.pdbx_strand_id
1 'polypeptide(L)' 'MVYVGADHRGFILKGEMIDYLKKQGYQVKDLGTNSE' A
#
# COMPACT_ATOMS: atom_id res chain seq x y z
N MET A 1 10.94 -1.87 -7.43
CA MET A 1 10.59 -2.04 -6.01
C MET A 1 9.96 -0.75 -5.52
N VAL A 2 8.73 -0.80 -5.00
CA VAL A 2 8.00 0.36 -4.47
C VAL A 2 7.70 0.14 -3.00
N TYR A 3 7.97 1.12 -2.16
CA TYR A 3 7.68 1.07 -0.73
C TYR A 3 6.48 1.98 -0.45
N VAL A 4 5.46 1.44 0.18
CA VAL A 4 4.21 2.16 0.41
C VAL A 4 3.92 2.17 1.90
N GLY A 5 3.66 3.35 2.44
CA GLY A 5 3.12 3.50 3.78
C GLY A 5 2.10 4.63 3.83
N ALA A 6 1.20 4.56 4.80
CA ALA A 6 0.20 5.57 5.07
C ALA A 6 -0.06 5.63 6.58
N ASP A 7 -0.64 6.73 7.06
CA ASP A 7 -1.18 6.76 8.42
C ASP A 7 -2.56 6.09 8.47
N HIS A 8 -3.15 6.15 9.66
CA HIS A 8 -4.44 5.55 10.01
C HIS A 8 -5.57 6.00 9.07
N ARG A 9 -5.58 7.27 8.64
CA ARG A 9 -6.57 7.78 7.67
C ARG A 9 -6.36 7.27 6.26
N GLY A 10 -5.12 6.99 5.88
CA GLY A 10 -4.78 6.47 4.56
C GLY A 10 -4.85 4.94 4.45
N PHE A 11 -5.13 4.19 5.52
CA PHE A 11 -5.02 2.73 5.54
C PHE A 11 -5.83 2.03 4.43
N ILE A 12 -7.10 2.42 4.24
CA ILE A 12 -7.98 1.83 3.22
C ILE A 12 -7.41 2.08 1.81
N LEU A 13 -7.12 3.34 1.48
CA LEU A 13 -6.61 3.73 0.16
C LEU A 13 -5.23 3.11 -0.13
N LYS A 14 -4.38 3.00 0.90
CA LYS A 14 -3.08 2.33 0.82
C LYS A 14 -3.25 0.90 0.32
N GLY A 15 -4.25 0.17 0.84
CA GLY A 15 -4.56 -1.19 0.40
C GLY A 15 -4.93 -1.26 -1.09
N GLU A 16 -5.86 -0.41 -1.53
CA GLU A 16 -6.28 -0.35 -2.95
C GLU A 16 -5.10 -0.01 -3.88
N MET A 17 -4.23 0.91 -3.46
CA MET A 17 -3.06 1.31 -4.25
C MET A 17 -2.02 0.18 -4.34
N ILE A 18 -1.78 -0.55 -3.25
CA ILE A 18 -0.88 -1.72 -3.25
C ILE A 18 -1.39 -2.78 -4.22
N ASP A 19 -2.70 -3.06 -4.22
CA ASP A 19 -3.31 -4.05 -5.12
C ASP A 19 -3.22 -3.63 -6.58
N TYR A 20 -3.46 -2.34 -6.87
CA TYR A 20 -3.26 -1.78 -8.20
C TYR A 20 -1.82 -1.95 -8.67
N LEU A 21 -0.84 -1.56 -7.85
CA LEU A 21 0.58 -1.66 -8.19
C LEU A 21 1.03 -3.11 -8.44
N LYS A 22 0.56 -4.06 -7.61
CA LYS A 22 0.83 -5.48 -7.83
C LYS A 22 0.25 -5.98 -9.16
N LYS A 23 -0.97 -5.57 -9.52
CA LYS A 23 -1.60 -5.92 -10.82
C LYS A 23 -0.83 -5.36 -12.02
N GLN A 24 -0.13 -4.24 -11.87
CA GLN A 24 0.74 -3.67 -12.90
C GLN A 24 2.13 -4.34 -12.98
N GLY A 25 2.40 -5.35 -12.14
CA GLY A 25 3.67 -6.09 -12.14
C GLY A 25 4.77 -5.46 -11.26
N TYR A 26 4.46 -4.45 -10.46
CA TYR A 26 5.43 -3.90 -9.51
C TYR A 26 5.61 -4.82 -8.30
N GLN A 27 6.86 -4.99 -7.88
CA GLN A 27 7.17 -5.51 -6.54
C GLN A 27 6.97 -4.41 -5.50
N VAL A 28 6.05 -4.64 -4.56
CA VAL A 28 5.62 -3.67 -3.54
C VAL A 28 5.94 -4.19 -2.14
N LYS A 29 6.51 -3.33 -1.28
CA LYS A 29 6.66 -3.58 0.16
C LYS A 29 5.78 -2.61 0.96
N ASP A 30 4.86 -3.15 1.73
CA ASP A 30 4.05 -2.39 2.68
C ASP A 30 4.87 -2.08 3.95
N LEU A 31 4.90 -0.80 4.33
CA LEU A 31 5.58 -0.29 5.51
C LEU A 31 4.61 0.08 6.66
N GLY A 32 3.33 -0.21 6.50
CA GLY A 32 2.28 0.13 7.45
C GLY A 32 1.71 1.54 7.21
N THR A 33 0.85 2.06 8.08
CA THR A 33 0.25 1.43 9.26
C THR A 33 -0.60 0.20 8.91
N ASN A 34 -0.95 -0.61 9.91
CA ASN A 34 -1.70 -1.87 9.75
C ASN A 34 -3.14 -1.77 10.29
N SER A 35 -3.62 -0.54 10.54
CA SER A 35 -4.97 -0.26 11.03
C SER A 35 -5.43 1.13 10.60
N GLU A 36 -6.74 1.36 10.60
CA GLU A 36 -7.36 2.69 10.53
C GLU A 36 -7.08 3.58 11.74
#